data_AF-A0A1B6GI97-F1
#
_entry.id   AF-A0A1B6GI97-F1
#
_cell.length_a   1.000
_cell.length_b   1.000
_cell.length_c   1.000
_cell.angle_alpha   90.00
_cell.angle_beta   90.00
_cell.angle_gamma   90.00
#
_symmetry.space_group_name_H-M   'P 1'
#
loop_
_entity.id
_entity.type
_entity.pdbx_description
1 polymer ?
#
loop_
_entity_poly.entity_id
_entity_poly.type
_entity_poly.pdbx_seq_one_letter_code
_entity_poly.pdbx_strand_id
1 'polypeptide(L)'
;MENKWFSSYLQGRSKVVEVKHTESGVTRSFTLTPKPITRGVPQGSVLGPVLFILLINDFPAFIDNPSTDCIMNADDTTLFKKINTAEELCLNSLTSLQQAI
;
A
#
# COMPACT_ATOMS: atom_id res chain seq x y z
N MET A 1 -27.80 13.14 1.04
CA MET A 1 -27.89 12.01 2.00
C MET A 1 -27.09 10.80 1.55
N GLU A 2 -26.64 10.76 0.29
CA GLU A 2 -25.78 9.69 -0.20
C GLU A 2 -24.38 9.75 0.41
N ASN A 3 -23.77 8.58 0.62
CA ASN A 3 -22.36 8.36 1.00
C ASN A 3 -21.94 8.70 2.44
N LYS A 4 -22.87 8.96 3.38
CA LYS A 4 -22.52 9.08 4.81
C LYS A 4 -21.78 7.86 5.35
N TRP A 5 -22.12 6.67 4.84
CA TRP A 5 -21.48 5.41 5.20
C TRP A 5 -19.98 5.41 4.86
N PHE A 6 -19.57 6.08 3.78
CA PHE A 6 -18.18 6.14 3.33
C PHE A 6 -17.34 6.97 4.30
N SER A 7 -17.85 8.15 4.71
CA SER A 7 -17.21 8.98 5.73
C SER A 7 -17.15 8.26 7.07
N SER A 8 -18.24 7.62 7.51
CA SER A 8 -18.23 6.87 8.78
C SER A 8 -17.29 5.67 8.76
N TYR A 9 -17.07 5.06 7.59
CA TYR A 9 -16.16 3.93 7.43
C TYR A 9 -14.68 4.35 7.51
N LEU A 10 -14.33 5.51 6.96
CA LEU A 10 -12.93 5.97 6.88
C LEU A 10 -12.49 6.88 8.03
N GLN A 11 -13.41 7.57 8.71
CA GLN A 11 -13.10 8.56 9.75
C GLN A 11 -13.28 7.99 11.17
N GLY A 12 -12.71 8.68 12.17
CA GLY A 12 -12.92 8.35 13.59
C GLY A 12 -12.31 7.00 14.04
N ARG A 13 -11.39 6.43 13.25
CA ARG A 13 -10.78 5.14 13.55
C ARG A 13 -9.56 5.28 14.46
N SER A 14 -9.34 4.27 15.30
CA SER A 14 -8.13 4.13 16.11
C SER A 14 -7.68 2.67 16.15
N LYS A 15 -6.37 2.44 16.30
CA LYS A 15 -5.78 1.11 16.55
C LYS A 15 -5.23 1.01 17.96
N VAL A 16 -5.29 -0.19 18.50
CA VAL A 16 -4.63 -0.62 19.74
C VAL A 16 -3.75 -1.81 19.40
N VAL A 17 -2.58 -1.90 20.02
CA VAL A 17 -1.68 -3.05 19.88
C VAL A 17 -1.44 -3.62 21.28
N GLU A 18 -1.60 -4.93 21.41
CA GLU A 18 -1.20 -5.69 22.59
C GLU A 18 -0.01 -6.57 22.24
N VAL A 19 1.05 -6.49 23.04
CA VAL A 19 2.25 -7.32 22.91
C VAL A 19 2.32 -8.27 24.09
N LYS A 20 2.42 -9.56 23.81
CA LYS A 20 2.66 -10.59 24.83
C LYS A 20 4.14 -10.87 24.92
N HIS A 21 4.67 -10.87 26.14
CA HIS A 21 6.06 -11.16 26.43
C HIS A 21 6.16 -12.24 27.49
N THR A 22 6.90 -13.31 27.20
CA THR A 22 7.12 -14.43 28.12
C THR A 22 8.57 -14.44 28.58
N GLU A 23 8.78 -14.37 29.89
CA GLU A 23 10.10 -14.38 30.52
C GLU A 23 10.07 -15.35 31.71
N SER A 24 11.03 -16.26 31.77
CA SER A 24 11.12 -17.29 32.83
C SER A 24 9.82 -18.08 33.05
N GLY A 25 9.11 -18.40 31.95
CA GLY A 25 7.83 -19.12 31.99
C GLY A 25 6.61 -18.26 32.38
N VAL A 26 6.80 -16.98 32.72
CA VAL A 26 5.72 -16.04 33.06
C VAL A 26 5.38 -15.19 31.84
N THR A 27 4.12 -15.19 31.41
CA THR A 27 3.65 -14.36 30.28
C THR A 27 2.96 -13.09 30.79
N ARG A 28 3.35 -11.93 30.26
CA ARG A 28 2.76 -10.62 30.54
C ARG A 28 2.26 -9.99 29.23
N SER A 29 1.12 -9.31 29.29
CA SER A 29 0.58 -8.52 28.18
C SER A 29 0.83 -7.03 28.42
N PHE A 30 1.27 -6.33 27.37
CA PHE A 30 1.43 -4.89 27.35
C PHE A 30 0.53 -4.30 26.27
N THR A 31 -0.48 -3.54 26.67
CA THR A 31 -1.44 -2.94 25.74
C THR A 31 -1.18 -1.44 25.61
N LEU A 32 -0.97 -0.99 24.37
CA LEU A 32 -0.76 0.43 24.07
C LEU A 32 -2.07 1.21 24.14
N THR A 33 -1.97 2.51 24.41
CA THR A 33 -3.13 3.41 24.31
C THR A 33 -3.62 3.52 22.87
N PRO A 34 -4.94 3.68 22.63
CA PRO A 34 -5.48 3.84 21.29
C PRO A 34 -4.79 4.98 20.53
N LYS A 35 -4.34 4.70 19.30
CA LYS A 35 -3.77 5.70 18.40
C LYS A 35 -4.67 5.91 17.19
N PRO A 36 -4.94 7.15 16.78
CA PRO A 36 -5.80 7.42 15.62
C PRO A 36 -5.21 6.84 14.33
N ILE A 37 -6.08 6.38 13.44
CA ILE A 37 -5.74 5.93 12.08
C ILE A 37 -6.31 6.95 11.11
N THR A 38 -5.44 7.69 10.44
CA THR A 38 -5.82 8.75 9.50
C THR A 38 -5.67 8.35 8.04
N ARG A 39 -5.14 7.15 7.75
CA ARG A 39 -4.84 6.67 6.40
C ARG A 39 -5.18 5.20 6.23
N GLY A 40 -5.40 4.80 4.98
CA GLY A 40 -5.70 3.43 4.60
C GLY A 40 -7.10 2.97 5.00
N VAL A 41 -7.37 1.70 4.80
CA VAL A 41 -8.66 1.03 5.09
C VAL A 41 -8.48 0.00 6.21
N PRO A 42 -9.54 -0.37 6.95
CA PRO A 42 -9.46 -1.46 7.93
C PRO A 42 -9.12 -2.80 7.28
N GLN A 43 -8.04 -3.48 7.71
CA GLN A 43 -7.75 -4.85 7.26
C GLN A 43 -8.74 -5.86 7.86
N GLY A 44 -9.05 -6.91 7.09
CA GLY A 44 -10.06 -7.93 7.48
C GLY A 44 -11.51 -7.49 7.27
N SER A 45 -11.72 -6.30 6.70
CA SER A 45 -13.04 -5.81 6.33
C SER A 45 -13.43 -6.25 4.92
N VAL A 46 -14.74 -6.34 4.66
CA VAL A 46 -15.28 -6.64 3.33
C VAL A 46 -15.08 -5.46 2.36
N LEU A 47 -15.24 -4.23 2.85
CA LEU A 47 -15.16 -3.02 2.02
C LEU A 47 -13.73 -2.54 1.77
N GLY A 48 -12.77 -2.89 2.63
CA GLY A 48 -11.38 -2.44 2.52
C GLY A 48 -10.76 -2.73 1.15
N PRO A 49 -10.78 -3.98 0.66
CA PRO A 49 -10.22 -4.32 -0.65
C PRO A 49 -10.85 -3.54 -1.81
N VAL A 50 -12.18 -3.37 -1.80
CA VAL A 50 -12.89 -2.61 -2.85
C VAL A 50 -12.47 -1.15 -2.85
N LEU A 51 -12.42 -0.52 -1.67
CA LEU A 51 -12.01 0.88 -1.55
C LEU A 51 -10.52 1.09 -1.89
N PHE A 52 -9.68 0.10 -1.60
CA PHE A 52 -8.27 0.11 -1.99
C PHE A 52 -8.13 0.04 -3.52
N ILE A 53 -8.86 -0.86 -4.18
CA ILE A 53 -8.86 -0.95 -5.65
C ILE A 53 -9.32 0.36 -6.28
N LEU A 54 -10.43 0.94 -5.80
CA LEU A 54 -10.92 2.24 -6.30
C LEU A 54 -9.90 3.37 -6.15
N LEU A 55 -9.07 3.34 -5.09
CA LEU A 55 -8.01 4.33 -4.88
C LEU A 55 -6.86 4.16 -5.88
N ILE A 56 -6.45 2.92 -6.16
CA ILE A 56 -5.24 2.64 -6.92
C ILE A 56 -5.48 2.44 -8.42
N ASN A 57 -6.74 2.27 -8.85
CA ASN A 57 -7.07 1.92 -10.24
C ASN A 57 -6.59 2.95 -11.29
N ASP A 58 -6.39 4.21 -10.90
CA ASP A 58 -5.88 5.25 -11.80
C ASP A 58 -4.35 5.27 -11.89
N PHE A 59 -3.65 4.49 -11.07
CA PHE A 59 -2.19 4.45 -11.01
C PHE A 59 -1.51 4.19 -12.36
N PRO A 60 -1.97 3.26 -13.23
CA PRO A 60 -1.36 3.03 -14.54
C PRO A 60 -1.39 4.26 -15.46
N ALA A 61 -2.41 5.11 -15.33
CA ALA A 61 -2.52 6.34 -16.12
C ALA A 61 -1.45 7.39 -15.75
N PHE A 62 -0.84 7.28 -14.57
CA PHE A 62 0.27 8.14 -14.17
C PHE A 62 1.65 7.61 -14.63
N ILE A 63 1.71 6.37 -15.12
CA ILE A 63 2.90 5.75 -15.73
C ILE A 63 2.78 5.81 -17.26
N ASP A 64 2.15 6.87 -17.80
CA ASP A 64 1.89 7.05 -19.23
C ASP A 64 3.21 7.21 -20.02
N ASN A 65 3.78 6.07 -20.41
CA ASN A 65 5.00 5.96 -21.21
C ASN A 65 4.77 4.93 -22.32
N PRO A 66 4.90 5.29 -23.60
CA PRO A 66 4.64 4.37 -24.73
C PRO A 66 5.50 3.08 -24.71
N SER A 67 6.65 3.11 -24.04
CA SER A 67 7.57 1.99 -23.93
C SER A 67 7.43 1.24 -22.59
N THR A 68 6.43 1.55 -21.76
CA THR A 68 6.21 0.89 -20.47
C THR A 68 4.75 0.43 -20.36
N ASP A 69 4.53 -0.88 -20.27
CA ASP A 69 3.23 -1.43 -19.94
C ASP A 69 3.14 -1.65 -18.42
N CYS A 70 2.00 -1.34 -17.80
CA CYS A 70 1.78 -1.48 -16.36
C CYS A 70 0.64 -2.47 -16.09
N ILE A 71 0.93 -3.53 -15.34
CA ILE A 71 -0.06 -4.51 -14.88
C ILE A 71 -0.14 -4.47 -13.36
N MET A 72 -1.36 -4.43 -12.83
CA MET A 72 -1.61 -4.34 -11.40
C MET A 72 -2.49 -5.48 -10.92
N ASN A 73 -2.22 -5.97 -9.71
CA ASN A 73 -3.05 -6.91 -8.98
C ASN A 73 -3.04 -6.55 -7.49
N ALA A 74 -4.14 -5.97 -7.01
CA ALA A 74 -4.18 -5.38 -5.67
C ALA A 74 -2.97 -4.44 -5.43
N ASP A 75 -2.10 -4.73 -4.48
CA ASP A 75 -0.89 -3.96 -4.17
C ASP A 75 0.31 -4.30 -5.06
N ASP A 76 0.30 -5.44 -5.74
CA ASP A 76 1.37 -5.83 -6.67
C ASP A 76 1.27 -5.01 -7.96
N THR A 77 2.38 -4.36 -8.33
CA THR A 77 2.52 -3.63 -9.60
C THR A 77 3.71 -4.20 -10.36
N THR A 78 3.48 -4.62 -11.60
CA THR A 78 4.51 -5.06 -12.54
C THR A 78 4.61 -4.09 -13.70
N LEU A 79 5.82 -3.60 -13.98
CA LEU A 79 6.11 -2.75 -15.12
C LEU A 79 6.93 -3.52 -16.16
N PHE A 80 6.47 -3.52 -17.40
CA PHE A 80 7.16 -4.09 -18.55
C PHE A 80 7.76 -2.97 -19.38
N LYS A 81 9.09 -2.83 -19.36
CA LYS A 81 9.80 -1.83 -20.17
C LYS A 81 10.30 -2.45 -21.47
N LYS A 82 9.92 -1.85 -22.60
CA LYS A 82 10.49 -2.14 -23.92
C LYS A 82 11.78 -1.36 -24.06
N ILE A 83 12.87 -2.07 -24.32
CA ILE A 83 14.23 -1.53 -24.47
C ILE A 83 14.89 -2.22 -25.67
N ASN A 84 15.66 -1.46 -26.45
CA ASN A 84 16.23 -1.97 -27.70
C ASN A 84 17.66 -2.51 -27.54
N THR A 85 18.40 -2.09 -26.51
CA THR A 85 19.79 -2.52 -26.28
C THR A 85 20.09 -2.85 -24.82
N ALA A 86 21.10 -3.68 -24.59
CA ALA A 86 21.54 -4.04 -23.23
C ALA A 86 22.20 -2.85 -22.50
N GLU A 87 22.90 -1.99 -23.24
CA GLU A 87 23.52 -0.77 -22.71
C GLU A 87 22.47 0.22 -22.21
N GLU A 88 21.38 0.41 -22.96
CA GLU A 88 20.25 1.25 -22.56
C GLU A 88 19.60 0.71 -21.28
N LEU A 89 19.40 -0.61 -21.19
CA LEU A 89 18.86 -1.25 -19.98
C LEU A 89 19.77 -0.99 -18.77
N CYS A 90 21.08 -1.18 -18.91
CA CYS A 90 22.04 -0.99 -17.84
C CYS A 90 22.06 0.46 -17.34
N LEU A 91 22.13 1.42 -18.27
CA LEU A 91 22.15 2.85 -17.95
C LEU A 91 20.85 3.28 -17.27
N ASN A 92 19.69 2.92 -17.84
CA ASN A 92 18.38 3.27 -17.29
C ASN A 92 18.17 2.67 -15.90
N SER A 93 18.62 1.44 -15.68
CA SER A 93 18.52 0.77 -14.38
C SER A 93 19.39 1.47 -13.33
N LEU A 94 20.63 1.84 -13.69
CA LEU A 94 21.53 2.55 -12.79
C LEU A 94 20.98 3.93 -12.41
N THR A 95 20.51 4.69 -13.41
CA THR A 95 19.90 6.01 -13.18
C THR A 95 18.66 5.92 -12.31
N SER A 96 17.78 4.95 -12.57
CA SER A 96 16.55 4.75 -11.77
C SER A 96 16.88 4.39 -10.32
N LEU A 97 17.88 3.54 -10.10
CA LEU A 97 18.34 3.18 -8.75
C LEU A 97 18.93 4.39 -8.01
N GLN A 98 19.74 5.20 -8.68
CA GLN A 98 20.32 6.41 -8.08
C GLN A 98 19.27 7.47 -7.72
N GLN A 99 18.16 7.55 -8.46
CA GLN A 99 17.06 8.46 -8.13
C GLN A 99 16.18 7.95 -6.98
N ALA A 100 16.18 6.64 -6.72
CA ALA A 100 15.36 6.01 -5.70
C ALA A 100 16.01 6.01 -4.29
N ILE A 101 17.33 6.22 -4.22
CA ILE A 101 18.13 6.26 -2.97
C ILE A 101 18.37 7.72 -2.59
#